data_AF-A0A953IVW7-F1
#
_entry.id   AF-A0A953IVW7-F1
#
_cell.length_a   1.000
_cell.length_b   1.000
_cell.length_c   1.000
_cell.angle_alpha   90.00
_cell.angle_beta   90.00
_cell.angle_gamma   90.00
#
_symmetry.space_group_name_H-M   'P 1'
#
loop_
_entity.id
_entity.type
_entity.pdbx_description
1 polymer ?
#
loop_
_entity_poly.entity_id
_entity_poly.type
_entity_poly.pdbx_seq_one_letter_code
_entity_poly.pdbx_strand_id
1 'polypeptide(L)' 'MSFSLPDLPYAYDALAPYMSRETLEFHHDKHHLAYVNNGNNLLKGSEWEGKSL' A
#
# COMPACT_ATOMS: atom_id res chain seq x y z
N MET A 1 -15.56 1.26 6.23
CA MET A 1 -14.59 2.08 5.48
C MET A 1 -13.60 1.14 4.82
N SER A 2 -13.18 1.41 3.58
CA SER A 2 -12.13 0.64 2.91
C SER A 2 -10.75 1.14 3.30
N PHE A 3 -9.74 0.26 3.32
CA PHE A 3 -8.35 0.66 3.48
C PHE A 3 -7.90 1.51 2.29
N SER A 4 -6.95 2.43 2.54
CA SER A 4 -6.33 3.26 1.51
C SER A 4 -4.81 3.06 1.53
N LEU A 5 -4.17 3.22 0.38
CA LEU A 5 -2.71 3.26 0.31
C LEU A 5 -2.26 4.61 0.89
N PRO A 6 -1.49 4.63 1.99
CA PRO A 6 -0.99 5.88 2.56
C PRO A 6 0.04 6.50 1.61
N ASP A 7 0.06 7.83 1.51
CA ASP A 7 1.11 8.51 0.77
C ASP A 7 2.47 8.35 1.48
N LEU A 8 3.56 8.34 0.70
CA LEU A 8 4.90 8.37 1.25
C LEU A 8 5.16 9.72 1.94
N PRO A 9 5.68 9.73 3.19
CA PRO A 9 6.00 10.98 3.88
C PRO A 9 7.35 11.59 3.43
N TYR A 10 7.97 11.04 2.40
CA TYR A 10 9.26 11.45 1.86
C TYR A 10 9.34 11.15 0.35
N ALA A 11 10.32 11.76 -0.32
CA ALA A 11 10.57 11.54 -1.75
C ALA A 11 11.05 10.12 -2.06
N TYR A 12 10.83 9.64 -3.29
CA TYR A 12 11.17 8.27 -3.69
C TYR A 12 12.67 7.93 -3.62
N ASP A 13 13.54 8.92 -3.62
CA ASP A 13 14.99 8.77 -3.53
C ASP A 13 15.54 8.96 -2.11
N ALA A 14 14.69 9.26 -1.12
CA ALA A 14 15.10 9.54 0.26
C ALA A 14 15.81 8.36 0.96
N LEU A 15 15.69 7.14 0.42
CA LEU A 15 16.30 5.92 0.97
C LEU A 15 17.60 5.50 0.27
N ALA A 16 18.09 6.29 -0.69
CA ALA A 16 19.35 6.01 -1.36
C ALA A 16 20.56 6.14 -0.39
N PRO A 17 21.65 5.35 -0.57
CA PRO A 17 21.85 4.34 -1.61
C PRO A 17 21.27 2.94 -1.25
N TYR A 18 20.63 2.80 -0.09
CA TYR A 18 20.18 1.51 0.43
C TYR A 18 18.95 0.95 -0.30
N MET A 19 18.12 1.83 -0.86
CA MET A 19 17.01 1.47 -1.72
C MET A 19 16.95 2.44 -2.89
N SER A 20 16.88 1.91 -4.11
CA SER A 20 16.73 2.75 -5.30
C SER A 20 15.32 3.33 -5.38
N ARG A 21 15.20 4.50 -6.01
CA ARG A 21 13.92 5.12 -6.37
C ARG A 21 12.99 4.14 -7.08
N GLU A 22 13.51 3.42 -8.08
CA GLU A 22 12.75 2.40 -8.82
C GLU A 22 12.20 1.30 -7.90
N THR A 23 13.02 0.82 -6.95
CA THR A 23 12.58 -0.19 -5.98
C THR A 23 11.42 0.33 -5.13
N LEU A 24 11.52 1.57 -4.63
CA LEU A 24 10.46 2.17 -3.82
C LEU A 24 9.18 2.44 -4.62
N GLU A 25 9.29 2.85 -5.89
CA GLU A 25 8.14 2.99 -6.80
C GLU A 25 7.41 1.67 -7.03
N PHE A 26 8.14 0.60 -7.35
CA PHE A 26 7.52 -0.73 -7.49
C PHE A 26 6.93 -1.23 -6.17
N HIS A 27 7.64 -1.06 -5.06
CA HIS A 27 7.19 -1.52 -3.75
C HIS A 27 5.90 -0.81 -3.31
N HIS A 28 5.86 0.51 -3.39
CA HIS A 28 4.74 1.30 -2.92
C HIS A 28 3.57 1.32 -3.94
N ASP A 29 3.84 1.74 -5.17
CA ASP A 29 2.78 2.08 -6.13
C ASP A 29 2.21 0.86 -6.84
N LYS A 30 2.95 -0.26 -6.85
CA LYS A 30 2.49 -1.52 -7.45
C LYS A 30 2.14 -2.55 -6.39
N HIS A 31 3.12 -2.96 -5.58
CA HIS A 31 2.93 -4.09 -4.67
C HIS A 31 2.00 -3.74 -3.49
N HIS A 32 2.27 -2.66 -2.76
CA HIS A 32 1.42 -2.25 -1.64
C HIS A 32 0.01 -1.87 -2.13
N LEU A 33 -0.09 -1.14 -3.25
CA LEU A 33 -1.39 -0.85 -3.87
C LEU A 33 -2.18 -2.13 -4.20
N ALA A 34 -1.53 -3.15 -4.76
CA ALA A 34 -2.17 -4.42 -5.05
C ALA A 34 -2.67 -5.13 -3.78
N TYR A 35 -1.90 -5.08 -2.68
CA TYR A 35 -2.33 -5.62 -1.39
C TYR A 35 -3.55 -4.88 -0.83
N VAL A 36 -3.55 -3.55 -0.85
CA VAL A 36 -4.70 -2.74 -0.41
C VAL A 36 -5.95 -3.06 -1.23
N ASN A 37 -5.83 -3.08 -2.56
CA ASN A 37 -6.95 -3.36 -3.46
C ASN A 37 -7.52 -4.77 -3.25
N ASN A 38 -6.65 -5.78 -3.21
CA ASN A 38 -7.10 -7.16 -3.01
C ASN A 38 -7.66 -7.39 -1.61
N GLY A 39 -7.06 -6.79 -0.59
CA GLY A 39 -7.59 -6.83 0.78
C GLY A 39 -9.00 -6.26 0.85
N ASN A 40 -9.23 -5.07 0.28
CA ASN A 40 -10.57 -4.48 0.20
C ASN A 40 -11.57 -5.37 -0.55
N ASN A 41 -11.15 -5.99 -1.66
CA ASN A 41 -12.01 -6.90 -2.43
C ASN A 41 -12.40 -8.15 -1.63
N LEU A 42 -11.47 -8.72 -0.86
CA LEU A 42 -11.72 -9.90 -0.02
C LEU A 42 -12.58 -9.59 1.19
N LEU A 43 -12.47 -8.37 1.75
CA LEU A 43 -13.23 -7.97 2.93
C LEU A 43 -14.68 -7.63 2.61
N LYS A 44 -14.98 -7.21 1.38
CA LYS A 44 -16.33 -6.83 0.96
C LYS A 44 -17.33 -7.97 1.18
N GLY A 45 -18.37 -7.73 1.98
CA GLY A 45 -19.39 -8.71 2.34
C GLY A 45 -18.96 -9.76 3.36
N SER A 46 -17.73 -9.69 3.88
CA SER A 46 -17.26 -10.55 4.97
C SER A 46 -17.65 -9.98 6.34
N GLU A 47 -17.59 -10.80 7.40
CA GLU A 47 -17.78 -10.35 8.79
C GLU A 47 -16.76 -9.29 9.25
N TRP A 48 -15.66 -9.16 8.50
CA TRP A 48 -14.57 -8.24 8.76
C TRP A 48 -14.73 -6.91 8.02
N GLU A 49 -15.76 -6.76 7.19
CA GLU A 49 -15.98 -5.52 6.43
C GLU A 49 -16.08 -4.31 7.37
N GLY A 50 -15.24 -3.30 7.12
CA GLY A 50 -15.24 -2.06 7.87
C GLY A 50 -14.68 -2.13 9.29
N LYS A 51 -14.09 -3.26 9.71
CA LYS A 51 -13.31 -3.36 10.95
C LYS A 51 -11.96 -2.66 10.80
N SER A 52 -11.42 -2.16 11.91
CA SER A 52 -10.05 -1.68 11.96
C SER A 52 -9.06 -2.85 11.97
N LEU A 53 -7.83 -2.58 11.54
CA LEU A 53 -6.67 -3.42 11.85
C LEU A 53 -6.29 -3.29 13.32
#